data_AF-A0A1J3D117-F1
#
_entry.id   AF-A0A1J3D117-F1
#
_cell.length_a   1.000
_cell.length_b   1.000
_cell.length_c   1.000
_cell.angle_alpha   90.00
_cell.angle_beta   90.00
_cell.angle_gamma   90.00
#
_symmetry.space_group_name_H-M   'P 1'
#
loop_
_entity.id
_entity.type
_entity.pdbx_description
1 polymer ?
#
loop_
_entity_poly.entity_id
_entity_poly.type
_entity_poly.pdbx_seq_one_letter_code
_entity_poly.pdbx_strand_id
1 'polypeptide(L)'
;VRPLQIEELLDQQICKLSGGEKQRVAITLCLGKPADIYLIDEPSAHLDSQQRITASKVIKRFILHAKKTAFIVEHDFIMATYLADRVIVYQGQPAVKCVAHSPQSLLSGMNLFLSHLNITFRRDPTNFRPRINKLESLKDREQKTAGTYYYLGD
;
A
#
# COMPACT_ATOMS: atom_id res chain seq x y z
N VAL A 1 -1.01 13.11 14.48
CA VAL A 1 -1.32 12.09 15.52
C VAL A 1 -2.82 11.94 15.75
N ARG A 2 -3.59 13.03 15.95
CA ARG A 2 -5.06 12.97 16.14
C ARG A 2 -5.85 12.00 15.24
N PRO A 3 -5.58 11.87 13.92
CA PRO A 3 -6.33 10.93 13.08
C PRO A 3 -6.16 9.45 13.45
N LEU A 4 -5.07 9.09 14.15
CA LEU A 4 -4.81 7.71 14.59
C LEU A 4 -5.39 7.40 15.98
N GLN A 5 -6.10 8.35 16.61
CA GLN A 5 -6.77 8.17 17.92
C GLN A 5 -5.83 7.63 19.03
N ILE A 6 -4.58 8.08 19.06
CA ILE A 6 -3.59 7.61 20.04
C ILE A 6 -3.86 8.16 21.44
N GLU A 7 -4.55 9.30 21.56
CA GLU A 7 -4.85 9.96 22.83
C GLU A 7 -5.65 9.05 23.77
N GLU A 8 -6.59 8.25 23.22
CA GLU A 8 -7.41 7.28 23.97
C GLU A 8 -6.62 6.06 24.47
N LEU A 9 -5.37 5.89 23.98
CA LEU A 9 -4.51 4.74 24.28
C LEU A 9 -3.38 5.09 25.25
N LEU A 10 -3.19 6.37 25.62
CA LEU A 10 -2.04 6.83 26.40
C LEU A 10 -1.94 6.17 27.78
N ASP A 11 -3.08 5.98 28.45
CA ASP A 11 -3.15 5.40 29.80
C ASP A 11 -3.27 3.87 29.79
N GLN A 12 -3.32 3.25 28.60
CA GLN A 12 -3.51 1.82 28.46
C GLN A 12 -2.17 1.07 28.42
N GLN A 13 -2.12 -0.09 29.09
CA GLN A 13 -0.97 -0.98 29.00
C GLN A 13 -0.88 -1.62 27.61
N ILE A 14 0.30 -1.59 26.99
CA ILE A 14 0.54 -2.13 25.64
C ILE A 14 0.06 -3.59 25.49
N CYS A 15 0.22 -4.41 26.52
CA CYS A 15 -0.22 -5.82 26.51
C CYS A 15 -1.74 -5.97 26.32
N LYS A 16 -2.55 -4.98 26.75
CA LYS A 16 -4.01 -4.99 26.67
C LYS A 16 -4.57 -4.45 25.35
N LEU A 17 -3.74 -3.78 24.55
CA LEU A 17 -4.16 -3.23 23.26
C LEU A 17 -4.47 -4.34 22.24
N SER A 18 -5.51 -4.12 21.45
CA SER A 18 -5.84 -4.91 20.26
C SER A 18 -4.74 -4.79 19.19
N GLY A 19 -4.76 -5.69 18.19
CA GLY A 19 -3.80 -5.67 17.09
C GLY A 19 -3.80 -4.34 16.33
N GLY A 20 -4.99 -3.82 16.00
CA GLY A 20 -5.12 -2.54 15.30
C GLY A 20 -4.65 -1.34 16.13
N GLU A 21 -4.90 -1.33 17.45
CA GLU A 21 -4.37 -0.30 18.35
C GLU A 21 -2.85 -0.34 18.43
N LYS A 22 -2.26 -1.54 18.60
CA LYS A 22 -0.80 -1.72 18.57
C LYS A 22 -0.22 -1.22 17.24
N GLN A 23 -0.88 -1.50 16.13
CA GLN A 23 -0.45 -1.03 14.81
C GLN A 23 -0.45 0.50 14.71
N ARG A 24 -1.52 1.17 15.17
CA ARG A 24 -1.60 2.64 15.16
C ARG A 24 -0.53 3.27 16.06
N VAL A 25 -0.26 2.66 17.21
CA VAL A 25 0.83 3.08 18.10
C VAL A 25 2.18 2.91 17.42
N ALA A 26 2.45 1.76 16.78
CA ALA A 26 3.70 1.50 16.06
C ALA A 26 3.95 2.50 14.92
N ILE A 27 2.93 2.79 14.11
CA ILE A 27 3.01 3.81 13.05
C ILE A 27 3.32 5.18 13.66
N THR A 28 2.66 5.55 14.75
CA THR A 28 2.88 6.84 15.42
C THR A 28 4.30 6.95 15.97
N LEU A 29 4.80 5.89 16.61
CA LEU A 29 6.16 5.82 17.13
C LEU A 29 7.20 5.94 16.00
N CYS A 30 6.97 5.27 14.87
CA CYS A 30 7.86 5.34 13.72
C CYS A 30 7.93 6.77 13.17
N LEU A 31 6.79 7.40 12.88
CA LEU A 31 6.75 8.76 12.34
C LEU A 31 7.20 9.83 13.35
N GLY A 32 7.05 9.58 14.66
CA GLY A 32 7.47 10.50 15.71
C GLY A 32 9.00 10.59 15.87
N LYS A 33 9.75 9.61 15.38
CA LYS A 33 11.22 9.64 15.42
C LYS A 33 11.75 10.48 14.25
N PRO A 34 12.66 11.45 14.49
CA PRO A 34 13.31 12.16 13.40
C PRO A 34 14.22 11.20 12.64
N ALA A 35 13.98 11.05 11.33
CA ALA A 35 14.79 10.24 10.44
C ALA A 35 14.78 10.83 9.02
N ASP A 36 15.82 10.51 8.25
CA ASP A 36 15.86 10.87 6.83
C ASP A 36 15.11 9.86 5.95
N ILE A 37 15.11 8.59 6.39
CA ILE A 37 14.46 7.48 5.72
C ILE A 37 13.61 6.70 6.74
N TYR A 38 12.36 6.44 6.38
CA TYR A 38 11.43 5.62 7.16
C TYR A 38 11.23 4.28 6.46
N LEU A 39 11.29 3.18 7.22
CA LEU A 39 10.97 1.84 6.75
C LEU A 39 9.70 1.39 7.45
N ILE A 40 8.66 1.09 6.68
CA ILE A 40 7.34 0.71 7.21
C ILE A 40 6.90 -0.59 6.56
N ASP A 41 6.84 -1.64 7.36
CA ASP A 41 6.47 -2.99 6.90
C ASP A 41 5.02 -3.29 7.30
N GLU A 42 4.22 -3.68 6.31
CA GLU A 42 2.79 -4.00 6.41
C GLU A 42 1.96 -3.05 7.33
N PRO A 43 1.94 -1.73 7.08
CA PRO A 43 1.18 -0.80 7.91
C PRO A 43 -0.32 -1.08 7.96
N SER A 44 -0.89 -1.79 6.96
CA SER A 44 -2.30 -2.20 6.90
C SER A 44 -2.69 -3.37 7.82
N ALA A 45 -1.72 -4.06 8.44
CA ALA A 45 -1.97 -5.23 9.27
C ALA A 45 -2.92 -4.90 10.44
N HIS A 46 -3.92 -5.76 10.67
CA HIS A 46 -4.95 -5.63 11.72
C HIS A 46 -5.84 -4.38 11.64
N LEU A 47 -5.67 -3.51 10.63
CA LEU A 47 -6.49 -2.32 10.44
C LEU A 47 -7.72 -2.64 9.59
N ASP A 48 -8.86 -2.08 9.98
CA ASP A 48 -10.07 -2.07 9.15
C ASP A 48 -9.94 -1.11 7.95
N SER A 49 -10.91 -1.15 7.05
CA SER A 49 -10.89 -0.33 5.83
C SER A 49 -10.78 1.19 6.07
N GLN A 50 -11.42 1.71 7.12
CA GLN A 50 -11.39 3.14 7.45
C GLN A 50 -10.07 3.51 8.10
N GLN A 51 -9.55 2.64 8.96
CA GLN A 51 -8.25 2.80 9.61
C GLN A 51 -7.11 2.76 8.59
N ARG A 52 -7.14 1.88 7.58
CA ARG A 52 -6.15 1.86 6.48
C ARG A 52 -6.12 3.16 5.69
N ILE A 53 -7.30 3.69 5.33
CA ILE A 53 -7.40 5.00 4.64
C ILE A 53 -6.83 6.10 5.51
N THR A 54 -7.11 6.06 6.81
CA THR A 54 -6.62 7.08 7.75
C THR A 54 -5.10 6.98 7.94
N ALA A 55 -4.56 5.77 8.12
CA ALA A 55 -3.13 5.51 8.26
C ALA A 55 -2.36 5.94 7.01
N SER A 56 -2.83 5.54 5.82
CA SER A 56 -2.20 5.92 4.54
C SER A 56 -2.17 7.44 4.33
N LYS A 57 -3.26 8.15 4.64
CA LYS A 57 -3.29 9.63 4.63
C LYS A 57 -2.28 10.25 5.59
N VAL A 58 -2.18 9.73 6.81
CA VAL A 58 -1.24 10.22 7.81
C VAL A 58 0.21 10.02 7.37
N ILE A 59 0.55 8.81 6.89
CA ILE A 59 1.89 8.48 6.40
C ILE A 59 2.26 9.39 5.22
N LYS A 60 1.42 9.44 4.17
CA LYS A 60 1.70 10.26 2.98
C LYS A 60 1.90 11.73 3.33
N ARG A 61 1.00 12.28 4.14
CA ARG A 61 1.03 13.69 4.53
C ARG A 61 2.28 14.01 5.35
N PHE A 62 2.67 13.14 6.27
CA PHE A 62 3.86 13.32 7.08
C PHE A 62 5.12 13.33 6.21
N ILE A 63 5.31 12.29 5.39
CA ILE A 63 6.49 12.15 4.53
C ILE A 63 6.63 13.34 3.57
N LEU A 64 5.52 13.77 2.95
CA LEU A 64 5.52 14.91 2.04
C LEU A 64 5.87 16.23 2.74
N HIS A 65 5.26 16.52 3.89
CA HIS A 65 5.52 17.78 4.61
C HIS A 65 6.91 17.82 5.24
N ALA A 66 7.38 16.70 5.78
CA ALA A 66 8.71 16.59 6.38
C ALA A 66 9.83 16.53 5.33
N LYS A 67 9.48 16.40 4.02
CA LYS A 67 10.40 16.21 2.89
C LYS A 67 11.36 15.03 3.14
N LYS A 68 10.81 13.92 3.62
CA LYS A 68 11.55 12.69 3.93
C LYS A 68 11.28 11.60 2.89
N THR A 69 12.02 10.51 2.98
CA THR A 69 11.81 9.33 2.12
C THR A 69 11.23 8.19 2.94
N ALA A 70 10.35 7.39 2.34
CA ALA A 70 9.83 6.17 2.97
C ALA A 70 9.87 4.99 2.00
N PHE A 71 10.26 3.83 2.52
CA PHE A 71 10.01 2.53 1.89
C PHE A 71 8.86 1.87 2.63
N ILE A 72 7.87 1.42 1.86
CA ILE A 72 6.65 0.83 2.41
C ILE A 72 6.42 -0.50 1.72
N VAL A 73 6.33 -1.57 2.52
CA VAL A 73 5.95 -2.91 2.06
C VAL A 73 4.46 -3.08 2.34
N GLU A 74 3.70 -3.44 1.31
CA GLU A 74 2.25 -3.57 1.42
C GLU A 74 1.71 -4.69 0.54
N HIS A 75 0.64 -5.31 1.05
CA HIS A 75 -0.19 -6.26 0.30
C HIS A 75 -1.55 -5.66 -0.09
N ASP A 76 -1.93 -4.51 0.48
CA ASP A 76 -3.14 -3.78 0.11
C ASP A 76 -2.89 -2.85 -1.09
N PHE A 77 -3.50 -3.18 -2.24
CA PHE A 77 -3.35 -2.42 -3.48
C PHE A 77 -3.75 -0.95 -3.36
N ILE A 78 -4.80 -0.63 -2.60
CA ILE A 78 -5.32 0.73 -2.48
C ILE A 78 -4.32 1.55 -1.67
N MET A 79 -3.85 1.00 -0.55
CA MET A 79 -2.85 1.64 0.29
C MET A 79 -1.52 1.83 -0.44
N ALA A 80 -1.02 0.78 -1.11
CA ALA A 80 0.22 0.84 -1.87
C ALA A 80 0.17 1.91 -2.97
N THR A 81 -0.87 1.90 -3.80
CA THR A 81 -1.01 2.86 -4.92
C THR A 81 -1.29 4.28 -4.45
N TYR A 82 -1.90 4.46 -3.27
CA TYR A 82 -2.08 5.78 -2.68
C TYR A 82 -0.77 6.36 -2.14
N LEU A 83 0.08 5.52 -1.54
CA LEU A 83 1.33 5.92 -0.90
C LEU A 83 2.51 6.08 -1.87
N ALA A 84 2.58 5.24 -2.90
CA ALA A 84 3.76 5.10 -3.74
C ALA A 84 3.84 6.16 -4.85
N ASP A 85 5.02 6.78 -4.97
CA ASP A 85 5.43 7.52 -6.17
C ASP A 85 6.13 6.59 -7.18
N ARG A 86 6.86 5.60 -6.67
CA ARG A 86 7.56 4.55 -7.40
C ARG A 86 7.36 3.21 -6.69
N VAL A 87 7.49 2.12 -7.43
CA VAL A 87 7.32 0.77 -6.90
C VAL A 87 8.55 -0.10 -7.20
N ILE A 88 8.85 -1.00 -6.28
CA ILE A 88 9.84 -2.06 -6.45
C ILE A 88 9.07 -3.37 -6.50
N VAL A 89 9.18 -4.09 -7.61
CA VAL A 89 8.53 -5.40 -7.77
C VAL A 89 9.52 -6.49 -7.34
N TYR A 90 9.07 -7.41 -6.50
CA TYR A 90 9.82 -8.60 -6.12
C TYR A 90 9.31 -9.79 -6.94
N GLN A 91 10.22 -10.64 -7.41
CA GLN A 91 9.90 -11.81 -8.24
C GLN A 91 10.74 -13.01 -7.82
N GLY A 92 10.17 -14.21 -7.92
CA GLY A 92 10.88 -15.44 -7.64
C GLY A 92 9.95 -16.51 -7.09
N GLN A 93 10.53 -17.42 -6.31
CA GLN A 93 9.83 -18.52 -5.69
C GLN A 93 9.96 -18.37 -4.16
N PRO A 94 8.84 -18.24 -3.42
CA PRO A 94 8.87 -18.12 -1.97
C PRO A 94 9.72 -19.21 -1.33
N ALA A 95 10.52 -18.83 -0.33
CA ALA A 95 11.47 -19.71 0.36
C ALA A 95 12.57 -20.36 -0.51
N VAL A 96 12.73 -19.96 -1.78
CA VAL A 96 13.76 -20.51 -2.68
C VAL A 96 14.66 -19.44 -3.26
N LYS A 97 14.09 -18.46 -3.99
CA LYS A 97 14.86 -17.39 -4.65
C LYS A 97 14.02 -16.14 -4.82
N CYS A 98 14.66 -14.98 -4.75
CA CYS A 98 13.99 -13.70 -4.91
C CYS A 98 14.90 -12.69 -5.60
N VAL A 99 14.33 -11.92 -6.52
CA VAL A 99 14.97 -10.81 -7.23
C VAL A 99 14.10 -9.57 -7.04
N ALA A 100 14.71 -8.49 -6.53
CA ALA A 100 14.11 -7.18 -6.47
C ALA A 100 14.48 -6.39 -7.73
N HIS A 101 13.49 -5.77 -8.36
CA HIS A 101 13.71 -4.88 -9.49
C HIS A 101 14.22 -3.50 -9.05
N SER A 102 14.82 -2.74 -9.95
CA SER A 102 15.05 -1.30 -9.69
C SER A 102 13.71 -0.58 -9.48
N PRO A 103 13.65 0.53 -8.72
CA PRO A 103 12.43 1.31 -8.59
C PRO A 103 11.87 1.72 -9.96
N GLN A 104 10.59 1.50 -10.21
CA GLN A 104 9.90 1.82 -11.48
C GLN A 104 8.79 2.83 -11.23
N SER A 105 8.25 3.41 -12.31
CA SER A 105 7.02 4.19 -12.22
C SER A 105 5.89 3.30 -11.70
N LEU A 106 4.88 3.91 -11.06
CA LEU A 106 3.72 3.17 -10.57
C LEU A 106 3.04 2.36 -11.68
N LEU A 107 2.85 2.94 -12.88
CA LEU A 107 2.21 2.24 -13.99
C LEU A 107 3.01 1.00 -14.44
N SER A 108 4.31 1.18 -14.72
CA SER A 108 5.15 0.10 -15.23
C SER A 108 5.28 -1.04 -14.22
N GLY A 109 5.53 -0.72 -12.95
CA GLY A 109 5.69 -1.76 -11.93
C GLY A 109 4.38 -2.45 -11.55
N MET A 110 3.24 -1.73 -11.55
CA MET A 110 1.94 -2.38 -11.33
C MET A 110 1.57 -3.31 -12.48
N ASN A 111 1.85 -2.94 -13.72
CA ASN A 111 1.65 -3.83 -14.86
C ASN A 111 2.53 -5.09 -14.77
N LEU A 112 3.81 -4.93 -14.43
CA LEU A 112 4.73 -6.04 -14.22
C LEU A 112 4.23 -6.98 -13.11
N PHE A 113 3.90 -6.43 -11.94
CA PHE A 113 3.41 -7.20 -10.80
C PHE A 113 2.11 -7.96 -11.11
N LEU A 114 1.14 -7.29 -11.72
CA LEU A 114 -0.15 -7.89 -12.04
C LEU A 114 -0.09 -8.92 -13.17
N SER A 115 0.81 -8.72 -14.14
CA SER A 115 1.06 -9.72 -15.19
C SER A 115 1.53 -11.05 -14.61
N HIS A 116 2.37 -11.01 -13.57
CA HIS A 116 2.85 -12.20 -12.86
C HIS A 116 1.75 -12.92 -12.08
N LEU A 117 0.75 -12.18 -11.60
CA LEU A 117 -0.43 -12.75 -10.94
C LEU A 117 -1.51 -13.19 -11.94
N ASN A 118 -1.37 -12.86 -13.23
CA ASN A 118 -2.38 -13.06 -14.26
C ASN A 118 -3.76 -12.44 -13.91
N ILE A 119 -3.76 -11.30 -13.22
CA ILE A 119 -4.95 -10.57 -12.76
C ILE A 119 -4.96 -9.18 -13.37
N THR A 120 -6.09 -8.71 -13.86
CA THR A 120 -6.24 -7.34 -14.36
C THR A 120 -7.15 -6.50 -13.47
N PHE A 121 -6.87 -5.21 -13.40
CA PHE A 121 -7.66 -4.22 -12.65
C PHE A 121 -8.25 -3.17 -13.57
N ARG A 122 -9.53 -2.88 -13.39
CA ARG A 122 -10.21 -1.70 -13.94
C ARG A 122 -10.42 -0.65 -12.87
N ARG A 123 -10.67 0.59 -13.28
CA ARG A 123 -11.18 1.63 -12.37
C ARG A 123 -12.71 1.63 -12.39
N ASP A 124 -13.30 1.83 -11.23
CA ASP A 124 -14.73 2.13 -11.14
C ASP A 124 -14.98 3.57 -11.63
N PRO A 125 -15.94 3.82 -12.54
CA PRO A 125 -16.14 5.15 -13.11
C PRO A 125 -16.71 6.17 -12.11
N THR A 126 -17.32 5.71 -11.01
CA THR A 126 -17.99 6.59 -10.04
C THR A 126 -17.08 7.06 -8.91
N ASN A 127 -16.19 6.18 -8.46
CA ASN A 127 -15.36 6.41 -7.27
C ASN A 127 -13.87 6.17 -7.54
N PHE A 128 -13.50 5.86 -8.78
CA PHE A 128 -12.13 5.62 -9.23
C PHE A 128 -11.38 4.56 -8.43
N ARG A 129 -12.08 3.69 -7.68
CA ARG A 129 -11.41 2.61 -6.94
C ARG A 129 -10.95 1.53 -7.92
N PRO A 130 -9.76 0.94 -7.70
CA PRO A 130 -9.32 -0.21 -8.46
C PRO A 130 -10.24 -1.41 -8.14
N ARG A 131 -10.74 -2.08 -9.18
CA ARG A 131 -11.58 -3.28 -9.10
C ARG A 131 -10.99 -4.38 -9.96
N ILE A 132 -10.88 -5.57 -9.37
CA ILE A 132 -10.42 -6.77 -10.06
C ILE A 132 -11.43 -7.14 -11.15
N ASN A 133 -10.95 -7.45 -12.35
CA ASN A 133 -11.77 -8.05 -13.39
C ASN A 133 -12.00 -9.54 -13.08
N LYS A 134 -13.19 -10.04 -13.39
CA LYS A 134 -13.44 -11.49 -13.31
C LYS A 134 -12.56 -12.17 -14.35
N LEU A 135 -11.95 -13.29 -13.96
CA LEU A 135 -11.14 -14.12 -14.82
C LEU A 135 -11.91 -14.44 -16.11
N GLU A 136 -11.26 -14.30 -17.27
CA GLU A 136 -11.85 -14.56 -18.59
C GLU A 136 -13.04 -13.66 -19.01
N SER A 137 -13.34 -12.60 -18.25
CA SER A 137 -14.31 -11.60 -18.70
C SER A 137 -13.82 -10.84 -19.93
N LEU A 138 -14.73 -10.25 -20.72
CA LEU A 138 -14.39 -9.46 -21.90
C LEU A 138 -13.29 -8.42 -21.59
N LYS A 139 -13.47 -7.64 -20.51
CA LYS A 139 -12.48 -6.64 -20.07
C LYS A 139 -11.15 -7.25 -19.65
N ASP A 140 -11.14 -8.43 -19.03
CA ASP A 140 -9.90 -9.11 -18.63
C ASP A 140 -9.09 -9.53 -19.87
N ARG A 141 -9.76 -10.09 -20.89
CA ARG A 141 -9.14 -10.52 -22.15
C ARG A 141 -8.61 -9.35 -22.97
N GLU A 142 -9.39 -8.28 -23.08
CA GLU A 142 -8.99 -7.05 -23.77
C GLU A 142 -7.73 -6.45 -23.13
N GLN A 143 -7.72 -6.34 -21.80
CA GLN A 143 -6.59 -5.79 -21.03
C GLN A 143 -5.33 -6.64 -21.16
N LYS A 144 -5.46 -7.97 -21.07
CA LYS A 144 -4.33 -8.90 -21.26
C LYS A 144 -3.76 -8.81 -22.68
N THR A 145 -4.62 -8.76 -23.69
CA THR A 145 -4.19 -8.62 -25.10
C THR A 145 -3.46 -7.31 -25.34
N ALA A 146 -3.92 -6.23 -24.70
CA ALA A 146 -3.26 -4.92 -24.75
C ALA A 146 -2.01 -4.81 -23.86
N GLY A 147 -1.65 -5.84 -23.08
CA GLY A 147 -0.56 -5.77 -22.11
C GLY A 147 -0.78 -4.76 -20.97
N THR A 148 -2.03 -4.33 -20.75
CA THR A 148 -2.39 -3.26 -19.80
C THR A 148 -3.23 -3.83 -18.66
N TYR A 149 -2.56 -4.26 -17.60
CA TYR A 149 -3.14 -4.86 -16.40
C TYR A 149 -3.59 -3.84 -15.35
N TYR A 150 -3.07 -2.61 -15.41
CA TYR A 150 -3.40 -1.52 -14.49
C TYR A 150 -3.57 -0.18 -15.19
N TYR A 151 -4.53 0.62 -14.70
CA TYR A 151 -4.80 1.99 -15.16
C TYR A 151 -4.66 2.98 -14.00
N LEU A 152 -3.88 4.05 -14.22
CA LEU A 152 -3.77 5.17 -13.28
C LEU A 152 -4.99 6.12 -13.35
N GLY A 153 -5.67 6.14 -14.49
CA GLY A 153 -6.73 7.08 -14.86
C GLY A 153 -6.43 7.64 -16.25
N ASP A 154 -7.48 8.02 -16.98
CA ASP A 154 -7.36 9.07 -18.00
C ASP A 154 -7.35 10.44 -17.30
#